data_AF-A0A1U7CIR3-F1
#
_entry.id   AF-A0A1U7CIR3-F1
#
_cell.length_a   1.000
_cell.length_b   1.000
_cell.length_c   1.000
_cell.angle_alpha   90.00
_cell.angle_beta   90.00
_cell.angle_gamma   90.00
#
_symmetry.space_group_name_H-M   'P 1'
#
loop_
_entity.id
_entity.type
_entity.pdbx_description
1 polymer ?
#
loop_
_entity_poly.entity_id
_entity_poly.type
_entity_poly.pdbx_seq_one_letter_code
_entity_poly.pdbx_strand_id
1 'polypeptide(L)'
;MSDLNIKIKAWRNALASEMSAADLDELEDHLRQTLAALPEDSLSFDERFLVATRRLGEPQSLVAEFTMAREARAWPEHAVWMAILGIVCLGIGSWVALTTLYNLDERFADHLNEWLPQPVMIRLCFALLMTGLGSWSLWRGSHMAVSDAGSAETQGQ
;
A
#
# COMPACT_ATOMS: atom_id res chain seq x y z
N MET A 1 28.74 30.47 -1.96
CA MET A 1 28.18 29.13 -2.25
C MET A 1 29.35 28.23 -2.62
N SER A 2 29.52 27.10 -1.94
CA SER A 2 30.60 26.14 -2.24
C SER A 2 30.45 25.57 -3.65
N ASP A 3 31.57 25.32 -4.36
CA ASP A 3 31.58 24.70 -5.70
C ASP A 3 30.80 23.37 -5.75
N LEU A 4 30.74 22.67 -4.61
CA LEU A 4 29.94 21.47 -4.41
C LEU A 4 28.44 21.66 -4.71
N ASN A 5 27.82 22.70 -4.15
CA ASN A 5 26.39 22.92 -4.35
C ASN A 5 26.06 23.28 -5.80
N ILE A 6 27.00 23.89 -6.53
CA ILE A 6 26.85 24.21 -7.95
C ILE A 6 26.88 22.92 -8.78
N LYS A 7 27.84 22.02 -8.52
CA LYS A 7 27.96 20.74 -9.23
C LYS A 7 26.79 19.79 -8.93
N ILE A 8 26.35 19.69 -7.67
CA ILE A 8 25.16 18.92 -7.30
C ILE A 8 23.92 19.45 -8.03
N LYS A 9 23.72 20.77 -8.04
CA LYS A 9 22.57 21.37 -8.71
C LYS A 9 22.57 21.12 -10.22
N ALA A 10 23.73 21.20 -10.87
CA ALA A 10 23.87 20.90 -12.29
C ALA A 10 23.56 19.42 -12.59
N TRP A 11 24.07 18.50 -11.77
CA TRP A 11 23.80 17.07 -11.87
C TRP A 11 22.31 16.75 -11.65
N ARG A 12 21.66 17.37 -10.65
CA ARG A 12 20.20 17.25 -10.44
C ARG A 12 19.38 17.72 -11.62
N ASN A 13 19.73 18.87 -12.19
CA ASN A 13 19.02 19.41 -13.34
C ASN A 13 19.11 18.49 -14.57
N ALA A 14 20.21 17.76 -14.73
CA ALA A 14 20.36 16.79 -15.82
C ALA A 14 19.47 15.54 -15.64
N LEU A 15 19.17 15.15 -14.41
CA LEU A 15 18.33 13.98 -14.08
C LEU A 15 16.85 14.33 -13.84
N ALA A 16 16.53 15.62 -13.68
CA ALA A 16 15.19 16.09 -13.33
C ALA A 16 14.11 15.80 -14.40
N SER A 17 14.50 15.55 -15.65
CA SER A 17 13.57 15.15 -16.71
C SER A 17 13.18 13.67 -16.66
N GLU A 18 13.97 12.84 -15.96
CA GLU A 18 13.84 11.37 -16.00
C GLU A 18 13.41 10.77 -14.65
N MET A 19 13.55 11.53 -13.56
CA MET A 19 13.31 11.06 -12.19
C MET A 19 12.38 12.00 -11.42
N SER A 20 11.68 11.48 -10.40
CA SER A 20 10.84 12.32 -9.54
C SER A 20 11.69 13.16 -8.58
N ALA A 21 11.11 14.23 -8.02
CA ALA A 21 11.82 15.05 -7.05
C ALA A 21 12.26 14.26 -5.80
N ALA A 22 11.47 13.27 -5.38
CA ALA A 22 11.78 12.42 -4.23
C ALA A 22 13.00 11.51 -4.51
N ASP A 23 13.06 10.90 -5.69
CA ASP A 23 14.19 10.04 -6.08
C ASP A 23 15.48 10.85 -6.21
N LEU A 24 15.38 12.09 -6.70
CA LEU A 24 16.53 13.00 -6.78
C LEU A 24 17.05 13.42 -5.41
N ASP A 25 16.17 13.58 -4.42
CA ASP A 25 16.56 13.89 -3.05
C ASP A 25 17.31 12.73 -2.40
N GLU A 26 16.81 11.50 -2.56
CA GLU A 26 17.49 10.30 -2.07
C GLU A 26 18.86 10.10 -2.72
N LEU A 27 18.97 10.31 -4.04
CA LEU A 27 20.25 10.19 -4.74
C LEU A 27 21.23 11.32 -4.36
N GLU A 28 20.75 12.55 -4.13
CA GLU A 28 21.60 13.62 -3.61
C GLU A 28 22.16 13.27 -2.23
N ASP A 29 21.34 12.75 -1.34
CA ASP A 29 21.77 12.33 0.00
C ASP A 29 22.84 11.24 -0.09
N HIS A 30 22.65 10.25 -0.96
CA HIS A 30 23.63 9.19 -1.17
C HIS A 30 24.93 9.73 -1.82
N LEU A 31 24.84 10.70 -2.73
CA LEU A 31 26.00 11.40 -3.30
C LEU A 31 26.81 12.14 -2.22
N ARG A 32 26.13 12.84 -1.32
CA ARG A 32 26.77 13.55 -0.20
C ARG A 32 27.42 12.60 0.78
N GLN A 33 26.77 11.49 1.10
CA GLN A 33 27.35 10.43 1.94
C GLN A 33 28.59 9.81 1.30
N THR A 34 28.55 9.53 0.01
CA THR A 34 29.69 8.96 -0.73
C THR A 34 30.86 9.94 -0.79
N LEU A 35 30.59 11.24 -1.00
CA LEU A 35 31.60 12.29 -0.95
C LEU A 35 32.27 12.40 0.43
N ALA A 36 31.48 12.31 1.51
CA ALA A 36 31.99 12.35 2.88
C ALA A 36 32.82 11.10 3.25
N ALA A 37 32.54 9.95 2.62
CA ALA A 37 33.29 8.72 2.82
C ALA A 37 34.62 8.67 2.04
N LEU A 38 34.83 9.59 1.07
CA LEU A 38 36.05 9.63 0.26
C LEU A 38 37.14 10.49 0.94
N PRO A 39 38.38 9.99 1.04
CA PRO A 39 39.47 10.69 1.71
C PRO A 39 39.78 12.03 1.04
N GLU A 40 39.79 13.10 1.83
CA GLU A 40 40.02 14.48 1.36
C GLU A 40 41.48 14.74 0.95
N ASP A 41 42.42 14.00 1.55
CA ASP A 41 43.86 14.25 1.43
C ASP A 41 44.48 13.65 0.15
N SER A 42 43.81 12.68 -0.49
CA SER A 42 44.36 11.95 -1.63
C SER A 42 43.72 12.29 -2.97
N LEU A 43 42.55 12.94 -2.95
CA LEU A 43 41.76 13.23 -4.15
C LEU A 43 41.27 14.68 -4.11
N SER A 44 41.47 15.39 -5.21
CA SER A 44 40.83 16.69 -5.40
C SER A 44 39.31 16.56 -5.31
N PHE A 45 38.66 17.66 -4.98
CA PHE A 45 37.20 17.70 -4.90
C PHE A 45 36.51 17.20 -6.18
N ASP A 46 37.08 17.52 -7.34
CA ASP A 46 36.55 17.14 -8.65
C ASP A 46 36.67 15.65 -8.91
N GLU A 47 37.77 15.04 -8.48
CA GLU A 47 37.98 13.60 -8.58
C GLU A 47 37.07 12.84 -7.60
N ARG A 48 36.90 13.35 -6.37
CA ARG A 48 35.96 12.75 -5.41
C ARG A 48 34.53 12.81 -5.94
N PHE A 49 34.13 13.93 -6.54
CA PHE A 49 32.82 14.07 -7.16
C PHE A 49 32.63 13.09 -8.32
N LEU A 50 33.63 12.95 -9.21
CA LEU A 50 33.56 12.03 -10.34
C LEU A 50 33.53 10.55 -9.90
N VAL A 51 34.28 10.20 -8.85
CA VAL A 51 34.24 8.85 -8.27
C VAL A 51 32.89 8.60 -7.59
N ALA A 52 32.35 9.57 -6.85
CA ALA A 52 31.07 9.45 -6.18
C ALA A 52 29.91 9.28 -7.17
N THR A 53 29.84 10.11 -8.22
CA THR A 53 28.81 9.98 -9.27
C THR A 53 28.95 8.66 -10.03
N ARG A 54 30.18 8.16 -10.24
CA ARG A 54 30.42 6.86 -10.89
C ARG A 54 30.06 5.67 -10.01
N ARG A 55 30.21 5.78 -8.69
CA ARG A 55 29.79 4.75 -7.71
C ARG A 55 28.27 4.69 -7.55
N LEU A 56 27.59 5.82 -7.70
CA LEU A 56 26.12 5.88 -7.74
C LEU A 56 25.54 5.14 -8.94
N GLY A 57 26.28 5.04 -10.05
CA GLY A 57 25.93 4.25 -11.24
C GLY A 57 25.86 5.11 -12.51
N GLU A 58 26.04 4.49 -13.67
CA GLU A 58 25.84 5.16 -14.97
C GLU A 58 24.40 5.69 -15.06
N PRO A 59 24.16 6.96 -15.45
CA PRO A 59 22.83 7.55 -15.52
C PRO A 59 21.82 6.68 -16.28
N GLN A 60 22.29 5.96 -17.31
CA GLN A 60 21.46 5.10 -18.15
C GLN A 60 21.04 3.79 -17.45
N SER A 61 21.83 3.26 -16.51
CA SER A 61 21.46 2.05 -15.76
C SER A 61 20.56 2.38 -14.58
N LEU A 62 20.72 3.55 -13.94
CA LEU A 62 19.79 4.03 -12.91
C LEU A 62 18.41 4.29 -13.51
N VAL A 63 18.35 4.99 -14.64
CA VAL A 63 17.06 5.29 -15.27
C VAL A 63 16.34 4.02 -15.69
N ALA A 64 17.06 2.99 -16.17
CA ALA A 64 16.51 1.68 -16.46
C ALA A 64 16.02 0.94 -15.19
N GLU A 65 16.80 0.91 -14.11
CA GLU A 65 16.39 0.26 -12.86
C GLU A 65 15.19 0.96 -12.20
N PHE A 66 15.15 2.30 -12.19
CA PHE A 66 14.04 3.08 -11.64
C PHE A 66 12.79 3.06 -12.55
N THR A 67 12.94 2.97 -13.88
CA THR A 67 11.78 2.77 -14.77
C THR A 67 11.22 1.36 -14.67
N MET A 68 12.06 0.33 -14.53
CA MET A 68 11.61 -1.06 -14.33
C MET A 68 10.97 -1.28 -12.96
N ALA A 69 11.46 -0.63 -11.90
CA ALA A 69 10.84 -0.68 -10.57
C ALA A 69 9.46 -0.02 -10.51
N ARG A 70 9.14 0.89 -11.46
CA ARG A 70 7.87 1.61 -11.53
C ARG A 70 6.70 0.77 -12.05
N GLU A 71 6.95 -0.32 -12.76
CA GLU A 71 5.87 -1.14 -13.35
C GLU A 71 5.29 -2.18 -12.36
N ALA A 72 5.99 -2.52 -11.28
CA ALA A 72 5.61 -3.65 -10.43
C ALA A 72 4.76 -3.31 -9.19
N ARG A 73 4.58 -2.04 -8.82
CA ARG A 73 3.86 -1.71 -7.57
C ARG A 73 3.31 -0.30 -7.43
N ALA A 74 2.73 0.28 -8.47
CA ALA A 74 1.89 1.47 -8.31
C ALA A 74 0.48 1.06 -7.85
N TRP A 75 0.34 0.57 -6.62
CA TRP A 75 -0.97 0.67 -5.98
C TRP A 75 -1.14 2.13 -5.57
N PRO A 76 -2.15 2.83 -6.11
CA PRO A 76 -2.31 4.23 -5.79
C PRO A 76 -2.59 4.37 -4.29
N GLU A 77 -1.89 5.28 -3.62
CA GLU A 77 -2.08 5.58 -2.20
C GLU A 77 -3.55 5.86 -1.85
N HIS A 78 -4.33 6.39 -2.80
CA HIS A 78 -5.75 6.65 -2.64
C HIS A 78 -6.62 5.38 -2.55
N ALA A 79 -6.17 4.23 -3.04
CA ALA A 79 -6.90 2.97 -2.90
C ALA A 79 -6.95 2.49 -1.45
N VAL A 80 -5.89 2.73 -0.68
CA VAL A 80 -5.83 2.37 0.75
C VAL A 80 -6.82 3.24 1.55
N TRP A 81 -6.89 4.53 1.26
CA TRP A 81 -7.83 5.44 1.93
C TRP A 81 -9.30 5.12 1.60
N MET A 82 -9.60 4.72 0.36
CA MET A 82 -10.96 4.25 0.01
C MET A 82 -11.34 2.94 0.71
N ALA A 83 -10.39 2.02 0.88
CA ALA A 83 -10.63 0.78 1.62
C ALA A 83 -10.87 1.04 3.12
N ILE A 84 -10.06 1.90 3.74
CA ILE A 84 -10.23 2.30 5.15
C ILE A 84 -11.58 2.99 5.34
N LEU A 85 -11.97 3.90 4.45
CA LEU A 85 -13.26 4.57 4.50
C LEU A 85 -14.42 3.57 4.40
N GLY A 86 -14.33 2.60 3.49
CA GLY A 86 -15.34 1.55 3.35
C GLY A 86 -15.52 0.73 4.63
N ILE A 87 -14.42 0.33 5.27
CA ILE A 87 -14.45 -0.44 6.53
C ILE A 87 -15.05 0.38 7.67
N VAL A 88 -14.68 1.66 7.79
CA VAL A 88 -15.21 2.56 8.82
C VAL A 88 -16.71 2.80 8.62
N CYS A 89 -17.16 3.03 7.38
CA CYS A 89 -18.59 3.19 7.09
C CYS A 89 -19.40 1.93 7.42
N LEU A 90 -18.86 0.74 7.14
CA LEU A 90 -19.51 -0.52 7.51
C LEU A 90 -19.58 -0.72 9.03
N GLY A 91 -18.52 -0.37 9.75
CA GLY A 91 -18.48 -0.45 11.21
C GLY A 91 -19.50 0.49 11.86
N ILE A 92 -19.55 1.75 11.43
CA ILE A 92 -20.49 2.75 11.95
C ILE A 92 -21.93 2.35 11.62
N GLY A 93 -22.19 1.90 10.38
CA GLY A 93 -23.51 1.44 9.97
C GLY A 93 -23.99 0.25 10.81
N SER A 94 -23.11 -0.71 11.09
CA SER A 94 -23.41 -1.86 11.96
C SER A 94 -23.67 -1.44 13.40
N TRP A 95 -22.88 -0.50 13.95
CA TRP A 95 -23.07 0.03 15.29
C TRP A 95 -24.39 0.78 15.45
N VAL A 96 -24.75 1.64 14.49
CA VAL A 96 -26.02 2.37 14.47
C VAL A 96 -27.19 1.40 14.33
N ALA A 97 -27.06 0.37 13.49
CA ALA A 97 -28.09 -0.66 13.35
C ALA A 97 -28.28 -1.41 14.67
N LEU A 98 -27.20 -1.88 15.31
CA LEU A 98 -27.26 -2.58 16.60
C LEU A 98 -27.89 -1.72 17.69
N THR A 99 -27.44 -0.48 17.86
CA THR A 99 -28.00 0.44 18.87
C THR A 99 -29.48 0.75 18.62
N THR A 100 -29.89 0.92 17.36
CA THR A 100 -31.31 1.09 17.01
C THR A 100 -32.12 -0.16 17.37
N LEU A 101 -31.56 -1.35 17.14
CA LEU A 101 -32.20 -2.62 17.46
C LEU A 101 -32.30 -2.87 18.99
N TYR A 102 -31.30 -2.44 19.77
CA TYR A 102 -31.33 -2.49 21.24
C TYR A 102 -32.37 -1.52 21.83
N ASN A 103 -32.42 -0.27 21.33
CA ASN A 103 -33.38 0.73 21.82
C ASN A 103 -34.84 0.40 21.46
N LEU A 104 -35.05 -0.33 20.36
CA LEU A 104 -36.38 -0.82 19.99
C LEU A 104 -36.83 -2.00 20.85
N ASP A 105 -35.92 -2.76 21.47
CA ASP A 105 -36.22 -3.89 22.36
C ASP A 105 -36.81 -3.40 23.69
N GLU A 106 -36.16 -2.41 24.33
CA GLU A 106 -36.65 -1.82 25.59
C GLU A 106 -38.02 -1.16 25.44
N ARG A 107 -38.27 -0.51 24.29
CA ARG A 107 -39.50 0.22 24.03
C ARG A 107 -40.71 -0.69 23.74
N PHE A 108 -40.46 -1.95 23.42
CA PHE A 108 -41.49 -2.98 23.14
C PHE A 108 -41.57 -4.08 24.22
N ALA A 109 -40.63 -4.10 25.18
CA ALA A 109 -40.54 -5.10 26.24
C ALA A 109 -41.79 -5.16 27.15
N ASP A 110 -42.44 -4.01 27.41
CA ASP A 110 -43.56 -3.96 28.36
C ASP A 110 -44.89 -4.49 27.81
N HIS A 111 -45.00 -4.74 26.50
CA HIS A 111 -46.29 -5.14 25.87
C HIS A 111 -46.27 -6.52 25.21
N LEU A 112 -45.12 -7.16 25.01
CA LEU A 112 -44.99 -8.38 24.18
C LEU A 112 -44.24 -9.55 24.86
N ASN A 113 -44.10 -9.54 26.20
CA ASN A 113 -43.27 -10.49 26.94
C ASN A 113 -43.90 -11.87 27.25
N GLU A 114 -45.15 -12.13 26.84
CA GLU A 114 -45.85 -13.34 27.32
C GLU A 114 -45.68 -14.61 26.45
N TRP A 115 -45.28 -14.50 25.18
CA TRP A 115 -45.25 -15.66 24.25
C TRP A 115 -43.96 -15.83 23.44
N LEU A 116 -42.85 -15.22 23.86
CA LEU A 116 -41.57 -15.11 23.15
C LEU A 116 -41.64 -14.21 21.89
N PRO A 117 -40.87 -13.10 21.82
CA PRO A 117 -40.98 -12.16 20.72
C PRO A 117 -40.35 -12.71 19.43
N GLN A 118 -41.20 -12.94 18.42
CA GLN A 118 -40.85 -13.26 17.03
C GLN A 118 -39.69 -12.45 16.41
N PRO A 119 -39.47 -11.14 16.69
CA PRO A 119 -38.38 -10.40 16.06
C PRO A 119 -36.97 -10.79 16.53
N VAL A 120 -36.80 -11.32 17.74
CA VAL A 120 -35.46 -11.67 18.28
C VAL A 120 -34.93 -12.95 17.63
N MET A 121 -35.80 -13.95 17.49
CA MET A 121 -35.46 -15.23 16.88
C MET A 121 -35.10 -15.09 15.39
N ILE A 122 -35.84 -14.26 14.65
CA ILE A 122 -35.57 -13.99 13.23
C ILE A 122 -34.24 -13.24 13.05
N ARG A 123 -33.92 -12.30 13.95
CA ARG A 123 -32.65 -11.55 13.95
C ARG A 123 -31.43 -12.44 14.25
N LEU A 124 -31.58 -13.41 15.16
CA LEU A 124 -30.57 -14.44 15.43
C LEU A 124 -30.32 -15.33 14.22
N CYS A 125 -31.38 -15.76 13.54
CA CYS A 125 -31.27 -16.56 12.31
C CYS A 125 -30.59 -15.79 11.17
N PHE A 126 -30.90 -14.50 10.99
CA PHE A 126 -30.29 -13.68 9.93
C PHE A 126 -28.81 -13.38 10.18
N ALA A 127 -28.43 -13.12 11.44
CA ALA A 127 -27.04 -12.88 11.81
C ALA A 127 -26.17 -14.14 11.60
N LEU A 128 -26.70 -15.33 11.93
CA LEU A 128 -26.03 -16.61 11.68
C LEU A 128 -25.91 -16.94 10.18
N LEU A 129 -26.90 -16.55 9.37
CA LEU A 129 -26.87 -16.73 7.91
C LEU A 129 -25.79 -15.87 7.25
N MET A 130 -25.64 -14.62 7.67
CA MET A 130 -24.66 -13.68 7.08
C MET A 130 -23.21 -14.03 7.40
N THR A 131 -22.94 -14.54 8.61
CA THR A 131 -21.59 -15.01 8.97
C THR A 131 -21.25 -16.35 8.30
N GLY A 132 -22.24 -17.23 8.11
CA GLY A 132 -22.09 -18.48 7.36
C GLY A 132 -21.82 -18.27 5.87
N LEU A 133 -22.55 -17.37 5.22
CA LEU A 133 -22.36 -17.05 3.79
C LEU A 133 -21.01 -16.35 3.52
N GLY A 134 -20.55 -15.49 4.43
CA GLY A 134 -19.23 -14.88 4.35
C GLY A 134 -18.09 -15.91 4.40
N SER A 135 -18.20 -16.90 5.29
CA SER A 135 -17.22 -18.00 5.39
C SER A 135 -17.24 -18.93 4.17
N TRP A 136 -18.41 -19.20 3.59
CA TRP A 136 -18.52 -20.03 2.37
C TRP A 136 -17.96 -19.34 1.13
N SER A 137 -18.16 -18.02 0.99
CA SER A 137 -17.61 -17.23 -0.12
C SER A 137 -16.08 -17.24 -0.13
N LEU A 138 -15.46 -17.06 1.05
CA LEU A 138 -14.00 -17.08 1.20
C LEU A 138 -13.41 -18.47 0.95
N TRP A 139 -14.06 -19.53 1.42
CA TRP A 139 -13.64 -20.92 1.17
C TRP A 139 -13.78 -21.32 -0.31
N ARG A 140 -14.81 -20.84 -1.00
CA ARG A 140 -15.01 -21.11 -2.43
C ARG A 140 -13.98 -20.38 -3.30
N GLY A 141 -13.61 -19.15 -2.92
CA GLY A 141 -12.58 -18.38 -3.63
C GLY A 141 -11.20 -19.03 -3.57
N SER A 142 -10.81 -19.60 -2.42
CA SER A 142 -9.51 -20.28 -2.29
C SER A 142 -9.46 -21.61 -3.06
N HIS A 143 -10.59 -22.31 -3.20
CA HIS A 143 -10.64 -23.57 -3.96
C HIS A 143 -10.55 -23.39 -5.48
N MET A 144 -11.06 -22.29 -6.05
CA MET A 144 -10.94 -22.02 -7.49
C MET A 144 -9.52 -21.60 -7.88
N ALA A 145 -8.80 -20.88 -7.01
CA ALA A 145 -7.41 -20.52 -7.24
C ALA A 145 -6.49 -21.76 -7.32
N VAL A 146 -6.83 -22.84 -6.60
CA VAL A 146 -6.11 -24.11 -6.63
C VAL A 146 -6.41 -24.92 -7.91
N SER A 147 -7.63 -24.80 -8.47
CA SER A 147 -7.96 -25.54 -9.71
C SER A 147 -7.33 -24.93 -10.96
N ASP A 148 -7.16 -23.61 -11.02
CA ASP A 148 -6.50 -22.95 -12.16
C ASP A 148 -4.97 -23.17 -12.16
N ALA A 149 -4.36 -23.36 -10.99
CA ALA A 149 -2.95 -23.75 -10.90
C ALA A 149 -2.71 -25.15 -11.47
N GLY A 150 -3.64 -26.09 -11.25
CA GLY A 150 -3.52 -27.47 -11.74
C GLY A 150 -3.78 -27.64 -13.25
N SER A 151 -4.58 -26.77 -13.88
CA SER A 151 -4.88 -26.84 -15.32
C SER A 151 -3.76 -26.24 -16.19
N ALA A 152 -3.01 -25.25 -15.68
CA ALA A 152 -1.85 -24.67 -16.35
C ALA A 152 -0.66 -25.66 -16.45
N GLU A 153 -0.50 -26.54 -15.47
CA GLU A 153 0.58 -27.54 -15.45
C GLU A 153 0.33 -28.68 -16.46
N THR A 154 -0.93 -29.00 -16.74
CA THR A 154 -1.32 -30.02 -17.74
C THR A 154 -1.27 -29.57 -19.20
N GLN A 155 -1.09 -28.28 -19.49
CA GLN A 155 -1.00 -27.77 -20.86
C GLN A 155 0.43 -27.48 -21.32
N GLY A 156 1.41 -27.64 -20.42
CA GLY A 156 2.84 -27.45 -20.67
C GLY A 156 3.65 -28.76 -20.77
N GLN A 157 3.02 -29.88 -21.14
CA GLN A 157 3.67 -31.15 -21.35
C GLN A 157 3.27 -31.78 -22.69
#